data_AF-A0A850TNX1-F1
#
_entry.id   AF-A0A850TNX1-F1
#
_cell.length_a   1.000
_cell.length_b   1.000
_cell.length_c   1.000
_cell.angle_alpha   90.00
_cell.angle_beta   90.00
_cell.angle_gamma   90.00
#
_symmetry.space_group_name_H-M   'P 1'
#
loop_
_entity.id
_entity.type
_entity.pdbx_description
1 polymer ?
#
loop_
_entity_poly.entity_id
_entity_poly.type
_entity_poly.pdbx_seq_one_letter_code
_entity_poly.pdbx_strand_id
1 'polypeptide(L)'
;AVARRNERERNRVRLVNLGFAALRQHVPHGAASKKMSKVETLRSAVEYIRALQRLLDEHDAAAAFPDSRGRAAVGEGGGSYSSASP
;
A
#
# COMPACT_ATOMS: atom_id res chain seq x y z
N ALA A 1 -39.65 -18.74 23.29
CA ALA A 1 -38.99 -18.96 21.97
C ALA A 1 -38.26 -17.70 21.45
N VAL A 2 -38.90 -16.52 21.50
CA VAL A 2 -38.35 -15.24 21.02
C VAL A 2 -37.03 -14.83 21.70
N ALA A 3 -36.91 -15.00 23.03
CA ALA A 3 -35.69 -14.65 23.76
C ALA A 3 -34.42 -15.35 23.22
N ARG A 4 -34.50 -16.67 22.95
CA ARG A 4 -33.40 -17.44 22.35
C ARG A 4 -33.04 -16.96 20.95
N ARG A 5 -34.01 -16.50 20.16
CA ARG A 5 -33.76 -15.91 18.82
C ARG A 5 -33.04 -14.57 18.94
N ASN A 6 -33.47 -13.70 19.84
CA ASN A 6 -32.88 -12.38 20.04
C ASN A 6 -31.43 -12.48 20.53
N GLU A 7 -31.14 -13.43 21.42
CA GLU A 7 -29.79 -13.66 21.91
C GLU A 7 -28.84 -14.10 20.79
N ARG A 8 -29.28 -14.99 19.91
CA ARG A 8 -28.50 -15.39 18.73
C ARG A 8 -28.20 -14.20 17.82
N GLU A 9 -29.19 -13.34 17.57
CA GLU A 9 -28.98 -12.17 16.72
C GLU A 9 -28.03 -11.16 17.36
N ARG A 10 -28.14 -10.94 18.68
CA ARG A 10 -27.19 -10.11 19.43
C ARG A 10 -25.76 -10.64 19.30
N ASN A 11 -25.57 -11.96 19.43
CA ASN A 11 -24.25 -12.57 19.28
C ASN A 11 -23.69 -12.45 17.85
N ARG A 12 -24.55 -12.64 16.84
CA ARG A 12 -24.18 -12.46 15.43
C ARG A 12 -23.72 -11.03 15.15
N VAL A 13 -24.50 -10.04 15.61
CA VAL A 13 -24.17 -8.61 15.44
C VAL A 13 -22.90 -8.24 16.20
N ARG A 14 -22.69 -8.79 17.41
CA ARG A 14 -21.47 -8.61 18.18
C ARG A 14 -20.23 -9.05 17.39
N LEU A 15 -20.28 -10.23 16.76
CA LEU A 15 -19.17 -10.73 15.93
C LEU A 15 -18.87 -9.82 14.74
N VAL A 16 -19.92 -9.34 14.05
CA VAL A 16 -19.74 -8.39 12.94
C VAL A 16 -19.07 -7.09 13.42
N ASN A 17 -19.51 -6.54 14.55
CA ASN A 17 -18.94 -5.30 15.08
C ASN A 17 -17.47 -5.47 15.52
N LEU A 18 -17.11 -6.64 16.06
CA LEU A 18 -15.71 -6.99 16.34
C LEU A 18 -14.88 -7.04 15.05
N GLY A 19 -15.40 -7.64 13.98
CA GLY A 19 -14.73 -7.64 12.67
C GLY A 19 -14.48 -6.22 12.14
N PHE A 20 -15.44 -5.31 12.29
CA PHE A 20 -15.26 -3.91 11.95
C PHE A 20 -14.22 -3.20 12.83
N ALA A 21 -14.11 -3.55 14.11
CA ALA A 21 -13.10 -3.00 15.00
C ALA A 21 -11.69 -3.46 14.59
N ALA A 22 -11.52 -4.75 14.30
CA ALA A 22 -10.27 -5.31 13.79
C ALA A 22 -9.88 -4.66 12.46
N LEU A 23 -10.82 -4.53 11.52
CA LEU A 23 -10.54 -3.90 10.23
C LEU A 23 -10.05 -2.45 10.40
N ARG A 24 -10.61 -1.68 11.34
CA ARG A 24 -10.14 -0.30 11.62
C ARG A 24 -8.69 -0.22 12.08
N GLN A 25 -8.16 -1.27 12.72
CA GLN A 25 -6.75 -1.29 13.14
C GLN A 25 -5.78 -1.44 11.95
N HIS A 26 -6.26 -1.92 10.81
CA HIS A 26 -5.45 -2.22 9.63
C HIS A 26 -5.64 -1.23 8.47
N VAL A 27 -6.60 -0.32 8.56
CA VAL A 27 -6.83 0.70 7.53
C VAL A 27 -6.21 2.04 7.94
N PRO A 28 -5.71 2.83 6.97
CA PRO A 28 -5.19 4.17 7.22
C PRO A 28 -6.21 5.02 7.98
N HIS A 29 -5.72 5.77 8.97
CA HIS A 29 -6.54 6.62 9.85
C HIS A 29 -7.59 5.89 10.71
N GLY A 30 -7.73 4.56 10.62
CA GLY A 30 -8.73 3.81 11.37
C GLY A 30 -8.42 3.64 12.86
N ALA A 31 -7.13 3.60 13.24
CA ALA A 31 -6.70 3.57 14.64
C ALA A 31 -6.70 4.96 15.30
N ALA A 32 -6.51 6.03 14.53
CA ALA A 32 -6.39 7.41 15.02
C ALA A 32 -7.72 8.19 14.96
N SER A 33 -8.62 7.83 14.04
CA SER A 33 -9.93 8.48 13.91
C SER A 33 -10.90 7.90 14.93
N LYS A 34 -11.33 8.76 15.85
CA LYS A 34 -12.13 8.39 17.02
C LYS A 34 -13.43 7.63 16.68
N LYS A 35 -13.97 7.71 15.45
CA LYS A 35 -15.20 7.00 15.02
C LYS A 35 -15.38 6.87 13.48
N MET A 36 -14.54 6.12 12.76
CA MET A 36 -14.88 5.77 11.37
C MET A 36 -16.20 4.97 11.29
N SER A 37 -17.15 5.39 10.46
CA SER A 37 -18.39 4.65 10.21
C SER A 37 -18.12 3.32 9.49
N LYS A 38 -19.11 2.43 9.46
CA LYS A 38 -18.99 1.15 8.75
C LYS A 38 -18.67 1.36 7.27
N VAL A 39 -19.37 2.29 6.63
CA VAL A 39 -19.20 2.56 5.20
C VAL A 39 -17.83 3.17 4.92
N GLU A 40 -17.39 4.14 5.73
CA GLU A 40 -16.04 4.73 5.58
C GLU A 40 -14.95 3.70 5.81
N THR A 41 -15.11 2.80 6.80
CA THR A 41 -14.15 1.71 7.06
C THR A 41 -14.02 0.81 5.83
N LEU A 42 -15.14 0.44 5.19
CA LEU A 42 -15.10 -0.39 3.99
C LEU A 42 -14.48 0.33 2.79
N ARG A 43 -14.82 1.61 2.57
CA ARG A 43 -14.24 2.41 1.48
C ARG A 43 -12.73 2.54 1.64
N SER A 44 -12.27 2.91 2.84
CA SER A 44 -10.84 3.04 3.15
C SER A 44 -10.10 1.70 3.00
N ALA A 45 -10.71 0.58 3.39
CA ALA A 45 -10.11 -0.74 3.20
C ALA A 45 -9.89 -1.07 1.71
N VAL A 46 -10.89 -0.82 0.87
CA VAL A 46 -10.80 -1.06 -0.59
C VAL A 46 -9.74 -0.16 -1.23
N GLU A 47 -9.72 1.12 -0.87
CA GLU A 47 -8.72 2.07 -1.36
C GLU A 47 -7.31 1.69 -0.92
N TYR A 48 -7.16 1.24 0.33
CA TYR A 48 -5.86 0.85 0.86
C TYR A 48 -5.31 -0.40 0.19
N ILE A 49 -6.14 -1.43 -0.03
CA ILE A 49 -5.73 -2.63 -0.79
C ILE A 49 -5.25 -2.24 -2.18
N ARG A 50 -5.99 -1.38 -2.90
CA ARG A 50 -5.60 -0.90 -4.23
C ARG A 50 -4.28 -0.12 -4.20
N ALA A 51 -4.06 0.69 -3.17
CA ALA A 51 -2.82 1.44 -3.02
C ALA A 51 -1.62 0.52 -2.76
N LEU A 52 -1.79 -0.49 -1.90
CA LEU A 52 -0.75 -1.49 -1.63
C LEU A 52 -0.42 -2.32 -2.87
N GLN A 53 -1.42 -2.72 -3.65
CA GLN A 53 -1.21 -3.43 -4.92
C GLN A 53 -0.37 -2.60 -5.90
N ARG A 54 -0.71 -1.33 -6.11
CA ARG A 54 0.07 -0.44 -6.98
C ARG A 54 1.53 -0.29 -6.51
N LEU A 55 1.74 -0.15 -5.21
CA LEU A 55 3.09 -0.02 -4.64
C LEU A 55 3.93 -1.27 -4.93
N LEU A 56 3.35 -2.46 -4.79
CA LEU A 56 4.02 -3.71 -5.12
C LEU A 56 4.33 -3.81 -6.62
N ASP A 57 3.37 -3.48 -7.49
CA ASP A 57 3.57 -3.52 -8.95
C ASP A 57 4.68 -2.55 -9.40
N GLU A 58 4.74 -1.34 -8.82
CA GLU A 58 5.79 -0.35 -9.09
C GLU A 58 7.17 -0.85 -8.64
N HIS A 59 7.24 -1.49 -7.47
CA HIS A 59 8.49 -2.06 -6.96
C HIS A 59 8.98 -3.23 -7.82
N ASP A 60 8.07 -4.11 -8.24
CA ASP A 60 8.40 -5.25 -9.10
C ASP A 60 8.83 -4.79 -10.50
N ALA A 61 8.20 -3.75 -11.04
CA ALA A 61 8.64 -3.12 -12.28
C ALA A 61 10.04 -2.48 -12.12
N ALA A 62 10.31 -1.79 -11.02
CA ALA A 62 11.63 -1.23 -10.75
C ALA A 62 12.71 -2.31 -10.57
N ALA A 63 12.37 -3.45 -9.96
CA ALA A 63 13.27 -4.58 -9.79
C ALA A 63 13.51 -5.36 -11.10
N ALA A 64 12.55 -5.38 -12.01
CA ALA A 64 12.66 -6.04 -13.31
C ALA A 64 13.56 -5.27 -14.30
N PHE A 65 13.72 -3.97 -14.11
CA PHE A 65 14.63 -3.13 -14.90
C PHE A 65 15.73 -2.54 -14.01
N PRO A 66 16.69 -3.35 -13.52
CA PRO A 66 17.88 -2.81 -12.89
C PRO A 66 18.61 -2.00 -13.95
N ASP A 67 18.69 -0.71 -13.68
CA ASP A 67 19.26 0.34 -14.50
C ASP A 67 20.32 -0.13 -15.51
N SER A 68 19.90 -0.26 -16.78
CA SER A 68 20.81 -0.44 -17.91
C SER A 68 21.60 0.84 -18.24
N ARG A 69 21.51 1.90 -17.42
CA ARG A 69 22.29 3.14 -17.58
C ARG A 69 23.62 3.15 -16.82
N GLY A 70 23.96 2.07 -16.11
CA GLY A 70 25.22 1.98 -15.35
C GLY A 70 26.40 1.25 -16.02
N ARG A 71 26.26 0.71 -17.24
CA ARG A 71 27.31 -0.13 -17.86
C ARG A 71 27.61 0.23 -19.31
N ALA A 72 27.92 1.51 -19.55
CA ALA A 72 28.66 1.93 -20.74
C ALA A 72 30.11 2.25 -20.35
N ALA A 73 30.95 1.23 -20.48
CA ALA A 73 32.36 1.26 -20.82
C ALA A 73 33.30 2.27 -20.11
N VAL A 74 34.03 1.74 -19.13
CA VAL A 74 35.39 2.18 -18.78
C VAL A 74 36.36 1.61 -19.84
N GLY A 75 37.25 2.46 -20.38
CA GLY A 75 38.37 2.11 -21.28
C GLY A 75 38.21 2.77 -22.67
N GLU A 76 39.16 3.46 -23.29
CA GLU A 76 40.61 3.64 -23.14
C GLU A 76 40.94 5.06 -23.70
N GLY A 77 41.86 5.84 -23.14
CA GLY A 77 43.24 5.86 -23.64
C GLY A 77 43.40 6.74 -24.88
N GLY A 78 43.91 7.97 -24.70
CA GLY A 78 44.36 8.79 -25.84
C GLY A 78 44.51 10.27 -25.50
N GLY A 79 45.66 10.66 -24.94
CA GLY A 79 46.04 12.07 -24.87
C GLY A 79 46.31 12.65 -26.25
N SER A 80 46.01 13.93 -26.44
CA SER A 80 46.89 14.85 -27.16
C SER A 80 46.48 16.29 -26.90
N TYR A 81 47.45 17.03 -26.40
CA TYR A 81 47.57 18.48 -26.43
C TYR A 81 47.09 19.10 -27.75
N SER A 82 46.44 20.26 -27.68
CA SER A 82 46.90 21.47 -28.39
C SER A 82 46.04 22.68 -28.03
N SER A 83 46.73 23.67 -27.50
CA SER A 83 46.31 25.00 -27.12
C SER A 83 46.01 25.90 -28.31
N ALA A 84 45.18 26.92 -28.02
CA ALA A 84 45.10 28.26 -28.62
C ALA A 84 44.14 28.49 -29.81
N SER A 85 43.09 29.26 -29.48
CA SER A 85 42.34 30.23 -30.30
C SER A 85 43.25 31.28 -30.98
N PRO A 86 42.72 32.18 -31.86
CA PRO A 86 41.32 32.47 -32.20
C PRO A 86 40.91 32.32 -33.67
#